data_AF-A0A091E5B6-F1
#
_entry.id   AF-A0A091E5B6-F1
#
_cell.length_a   1.000
_cell.length_b   1.000
_cell.length_c   1.000
_cell.angle_alpha   90.00
_cell.angle_beta   90.00
_cell.angle_gamma   90.00
#
_symmetry.space_group_name_H-M   'P 1'
#
loop_
_entity.id
_entity.type
_entity.pdbx_description
1 polymer ?
#
loop_
_entity_poly.entity_id
_entity_poly.type
_entity_poly.pdbx_seq_one_letter_code
_entity_poly.pdbx_strand_id
1 'polypeptide(L)'
;MNGFLLSVLCLLGAWAALAGGVTVQDGDFSFSLESVKRLRDLREIREPTVEGRRKLAAPQPLCSHPGFPEELRPVCREPNVRDILRRLEAIAQDPSTCEICAYAACAGC
;
A
#
# COMPACT_ATOMS: atom_id res chain seq x y z
N MET A 1 -35.11 -11.71 -23.22
CA MET A 1 -33.78 -12.31 -22.96
C MET A 1 -32.66 -11.28 -22.72
N ASN A 2 -32.60 -10.15 -23.44
CA ASN A 2 -31.51 -9.16 -23.24
C ASN A 2 -31.57 -8.36 -21.93
N GLY A 3 -32.75 -8.04 -21.39
CA GLY A 3 -32.86 -7.24 -20.15
C GLY A 3 -32.30 -7.96 -18.91
N PHE A 4 -32.44 -9.29 -18.86
CA PHE A 4 -31.89 -10.10 -17.77
C PHE A 4 -30.36 -10.15 -17.82
N LEU A 5 -29.78 -10.29 -19.02
CA LEU A 5 -28.33 -10.27 -19.23
C LEU A 5 -27.71 -8.91 -18.86
N LEU A 6 -28.36 -7.81 -19.24
CA LEU A 6 -27.90 -6.45 -18.88
C LEU A 6 -27.96 -6.21 -17.37
N SER A 7 -29.01 -6.67 -16.70
CA SER A 7 -29.14 -6.56 -15.24
C SER A 7 -28.01 -7.32 -14.52
N VAL A 8 -27.74 -8.57 -14.95
CA VAL A 8 -26.65 -9.38 -14.40
C VAL A 8 -25.29 -8.71 -14.63
N LEU A 9 -25.06 -8.13 -15.81
CA LEU A 9 -23.81 -7.43 -16.13
C LEU A 9 -23.61 -6.18 -15.27
N CYS A 10 -24.67 -5.39 -15.06
CA CYS A 10 -24.63 -4.22 -14.18
C CYS A 10 -24.39 -4.59 -12.72
N LEU A 11 -25.03 -5.66 -12.24
CA LEU A 11 -24.84 -6.16 -10.87
C LEU A 11 -23.40 -6.65 -10.66
N LEU A 12 -22.83 -7.39 -11.62
CA LEU A 12 -21.44 -7.83 -11.58
C LEU A 12 -20.45 -6.66 -11.62
N GLY A 13 -20.70 -5.65 -12.46
CA GLY A 13 -19.86 -4.45 -12.55
C GLY A 13 -19.89 -3.62 -11.27
N ALA A 14 -21.07 -3.40 -10.68
CA ALA A 14 -21.21 -2.71 -9.41
C ALA A 14 -20.52 -3.46 -8.26
N TRP A 15 -20.61 -4.79 -8.26
CA TRP A 15 -19.98 -5.61 -7.22
C TRP A 15 -18.44 -5.61 -7.34
N ALA A 16 -17.91 -5.64 -8.56
CA ALA A 16 -16.47 -5.50 -8.81
C ALA A 16 -15.94 -4.12 -8.40
N ALA A 17 -16.72 -3.05 -8.61
CA ALA A 17 -16.38 -1.70 -8.17
C ALA A 17 -16.38 -1.57 -6.64
N LEU A 18 -17.34 -2.20 -5.94
CA LEU A 18 -17.36 -2.24 -4.47
C LEU A 18 -16.28 -3.15 -3.86
N ALA A 19 -15.82 -4.17 -4.59
CA ALA A 19 -14.72 -5.02 -4.16
C ALA A 19 -13.34 -4.38 -4.40
N GLY A 20 -13.29 -3.24 -5.10
CA GLY A 20 -12.07 -2.47 -5.32
C GLY A 20 -11.60 -1.86 -4.00
N GLY A 21 -10.50 -2.39 -3.46
CA GLY A 21 -9.81 -1.75 -2.34
C GLY A 21 -9.00 -0.53 -2.80
N VAL A 22 -8.68 0.36 -1.88
CA VAL A 22 -7.75 1.46 -2.15
C VAL A 22 -6.37 0.91 -2.48
N THR A 23 -5.78 1.47 -3.54
CA THR A 23 -4.44 1.18 -4.01
C THR A 23 -3.55 2.41 -3.87
N VAL A 24 -2.25 2.19 -3.75
CA VAL A 24 -1.21 3.21 -3.63
C VAL A 24 -0.30 3.11 -4.84
N GLN A 25 -0.19 4.19 -5.60
CA GLN A 25 0.67 4.34 -6.75
C GLN A 25 1.97 5.08 -6.38
N ASP A 26 3.09 4.54 -6.83
CA ASP A 26 4.40 5.18 -6.74
C ASP A 26 5.18 4.91 -8.03
N GLY A 27 5.18 5.89 -8.95
CA GLY A 27 5.71 5.70 -10.29
C GLY A 27 4.91 4.64 -11.06
N ASP A 28 5.61 3.64 -11.58
CA ASP A 28 5.02 2.52 -12.33
C ASP A 28 4.47 1.41 -11.42
N PHE A 29 4.63 1.53 -10.11
CA PHE A 29 4.14 0.54 -9.17
C PHE A 29 2.77 0.92 -8.62
N SER A 30 1.91 -0.10 -8.47
CA SER A 30 0.63 0.01 -7.79
C SER A 30 0.54 -1.13 -6.77
N PHE A 31 0.24 -0.78 -5.52
CA PHE A 31 0.13 -1.72 -4.42
C PHE A 31 -1.23 -1.61 -3.75
N SER A 32 -1.75 -2.70 -3.19
CA SER A 32 -2.86 -2.61 -2.25
C SER A 32 -2.47 -1.80 -1.00
N LEU A 33 -3.38 -0.94 -0.52
CA LEU A 33 -3.16 -0.20 0.74
C LEU A 33 -2.92 -1.17 1.90
N GLU A 34 -3.55 -2.35 1.87
CA GLU A 34 -3.34 -3.41 2.86
C GLU A 34 -1.90 -3.94 2.89
N SER A 35 -1.26 -4.14 1.74
CA SER A 35 0.15 -4.52 1.69
C SER A 35 1.07 -3.39 2.18
N VAL A 36 0.74 -2.14 1.87
CA VAL A 36 1.51 -0.97 2.35
C VAL A 36 1.41 -0.84 3.88
N LYS A 37 0.22 -1.05 4.47
CA LYS A 37 0.00 -1.02 5.93
C LYS A 37 0.96 -1.95 6.69
N ARG A 38 1.26 -3.13 6.15
CA ARG A 38 2.17 -4.12 6.77
C ARG A 38 3.61 -3.62 6.94
N LEU A 39 4.02 -2.56 6.24
CA LEU A 39 5.32 -1.92 6.48
C LEU A 39 5.43 -1.30 7.88
N ARG A 40 4.30 -0.92 8.49
CA ARG A 40 4.26 -0.44 9.89
C ARG A 40 4.70 -1.52 10.86
N ASP A 41 4.17 -2.72 10.71
CA ASP A 41 4.40 -3.86 11.62
C ASP A 41 5.89 -4.24 11.66
N LEU A 42 6.58 -4.13 10.52
CA LEU A 42 8.02 -4.36 10.41
C LEU A 42 8.87 -3.35 11.18
N ARG A 43 8.34 -2.13 11.37
CA ARG A 43 9.01 -1.07 12.09
C ARG A 43 8.83 -1.20 13.59
N GLU A 44 7.65 -1.60 14.05
CA GLU A 44 7.36 -1.86 15.47
C GLU A 44 8.23 -2.99 16.04
N ILE A 45 8.57 -4.00 15.23
CA ILE A 45 9.51 -5.06 15.61
C ILE A 45 10.95 -4.54 15.83
N ARG A 46 11.30 -3.39 15.23
CA ARG A 46 12.69 -2.90 15.15
C ARG A 46 13.04 -1.83 16.18
N GLU A 47 12.06 -1.16 16.79
CA GLU A 47 12.31 -0.11 17.78
C GLU A 47 11.42 -0.30 19.02
N PRO A 48 11.98 -0.55 20.23
CA PRO A 48 11.26 -0.26 21.45
C PRO A 48 11.07 1.26 21.52
N THR A 49 9.84 1.72 21.71
CA THR A 49 9.43 3.12 21.79
C THR A 49 10.37 3.96 22.67
N VAL A 50 11.32 4.67 22.04
CA VAL A 50 12.04 5.76 22.67
C VAL A 50 11.43 7.05 22.15
N GLU A 51 10.64 7.66 23.01
CA GLU A 51 10.02 8.96 22.85
C GLU A 51 11.04 9.99 22.33
N GLY A 52 10.75 10.61 21.17
CA GLY A 52 11.33 11.91 20.82
C GLY A 52 12.14 12.03 19.54
N ARG A 53 12.54 10.95 18.85
CA ARG A 53 13.13 11.10 17.51
C ARG A 53 13.01 9.82 16.68
N ARG A 54 11.98 9.78 15.83
CA ARG A 54 11.78 8.75 14.79
C ARG A 54 13.00 8.71 13.87
N LYS A 55 14.03 7.92 14.20
CA LYS A 55 15.12 7.67 13.26
C LYS A 55 14.56 6.71 12.22
N LEU A 56 14.59 7.18 10.99
CA LEU A 56 14.16 6.41 9.84
C LEU A 56 15.18 5.29 9.65
N ALA A 57 14.81 4.07 10.02
CA ALA A 57 15.70 2.93 9.99
C ALA A 57 16.26 2.76 8.58
N ALA A 58 17.58 2.58 8.46
CA ALA A 58 18.22 2.40 7.15
C ALA A 58 17.57 1.20 6.42
N PRO A 59 17.29 1.32 5.10
CA PRO A 59 16.42 0.40 4.35
C PRO A 59 17.02 -0.98 4.09
N GLN A 60 18.26 -1.24 4.51
CA GLN A 60 19.03 -2.43 4.13
C GLN A 60 18.91 -3.63 5.10
N PRO A 61 17.77 -3.82 5.79
CA PRO A 61 17.26 -5.19 5.80
C PRO A 61 15.73 -5.30 5.68
N LEU A 62 15.01 -4.25 5.26
CA LEU A 62 13.54 -4.35 5.13
C LEU A 62 13.16 -5.37 4.05
N CYS A 63 13.79 -5.27 2.87
CA CYS A 63 13.58 -6.20 1.76
C CYS A 63 13.98 -7.66 2.08
N SER A 64 14.89 -7.86 3.04
CA SER A 64 15.33 -9.19 3.48
C SER A 64 14.51 -9.74 4.65
N HIS A 65 13.58 -8.94 5.19
CA HIS A 65 12.78 -9.35 6.32
C HIS A 65 11.76 -10.41 5.89
N PRO A 66 11.60 -11.52 6.63
CA PRO A 66 10.68 -12.61 6.25
C PRO A 66 9.21 -12.15 6.19
N GLY A 67 8.84 -11.15 7.00
CA GLY A 67 7.53 -10.51 6.97
C GLY A 67 7.36 -9.40 5.93
N PHE A 68 8.35 -9.17 5.05
CA PHE A 68 8.24 -8.13 4.02
C PHE A 68 7.13 -8.46 3.01
N PRO A 69 6.23 -7.52 2.68
CA PRO A 69 5.11 -7.80 1.78
C PRO A 69 5.59 -8.25 0.40
N GLU A 70 5.08 -9.38 -0.06
CA GLU A 70 5.43 -9.96 -1.37
C GLU A 70 5.11 -8.99 -2.52
N GLU A 71 4.00 -8.26 -2.42
CA GLU A 71 3.57 -7.28 -3.42
C GLU A 71 4.58 -6.13 -3.60
N LEU A 72 5.33 -5.78 -2.54
CA LEU A 72 6.33 -4.71 -2.57
C LEU A 72 7.73 -5.21 -2.96
N ARG A 73 7.95 -6.53 -3.08
CA ARG A 73 9.28 -7.07 -3.43
C ARG A 73 9.87 -6.53 -4.74
N PRO A 74 9.10 -6.23 -5.79
CA PRO A 74 9.66 -5.62 -7.00
C PRO A 74 10.42 -4.31 -6.72
N VAL A 75 9.97 -3.50 -5.77
CA VAL A 75 10.61 -2.24 -5.35
C VAL A 75 12.05 -2.45 -4.88
N CYS A 76 12.34 -3.62 -4.30
CA CYS A 76 13.67 -3.94 -3.76
C CYS A 76 14.76 -4.04 -4.84
N ARG A 77 14.38 -4.11 -6.11
CA ARG A 77 15.30 -4.14 -7.26
C ARG A 77 15.59 -2.76 -7.81
N GLU A 78 14.85 -1.74 -7.38
CA GLU A 78 14.96 -0.39 -7.90
C GLU A 78 16.15 0.38 -7.30
N PRO A 79 16.86 1.20 -8.10
CA PRO A 79 17.99 2.00 -7.60
C PRO A 79 17.55 3.03 -6.55
N ASN A 80 16.31 3.53 -6.65
CA ASN A 80 15.69 4.47 -5.73
C ASN A 80 14.80 3.80 -4.67
N VAL A 81 15.00 2.49 -4.40
CA VAL A 81 14.29 1.69 -3.38
C VAL A 81 14.14 2.43 -2.04
N ARG A 82 15.18 3.15 -1.62
CA ARG A 82 15.17 3.89 -0.35
C ARG A 82 14.07 4.95 -0.31
N ASP A 83 13.90 5.68 -1.40
CA ASP A 83 12.96 6.80 -1.47
C ASP A 83 11.53 6.31 -1.69
N ILE A 84 11.34 5.25 -2.47
CA ILE A 84 10.04 4.58 -2.63
C ILE A 84 9.57 4.04 -1.28
N LEU A 85 10.40 3.22 -0.61
CA LEU A 85 10.02 2.64 0.69
C LEU A 85 9.73 3.72 1.74
N ARG A 86 10.46 4.85 1.73
CA ARG A 86 10.11 5.99 2.59
C ARG A 86 8.70 6.53 2.37
N ARG A 87 8.31 6.73 1.11
CA ARG A 87 6.98 7.26 0.78
C ARG A 87 5.90 6.27 1.19
N LEU A 88 6.11 4.99 0.90
CA LEU A 88 5.19 3.91 1.30
C LEU A 88 5.10 3.80 2.84
N GLU A 89 6.20 3.92 3.56
CA GLU A 89 6.21 3.95 5.04
C GLU A 89 5.50 5.17 5.62
N ALA A 90 5.55 6.32 4.95
CA ALA A 90 4.82 7.51 5.38
C ALA A 90 3.30 7.29 5.26
N ILE A 91 2.86 6.64 4.17
CA ILE A 91 1.47 6.23 3.98
C ILE A 91 1.08 5.15 5.00
N ALA A 92 1.94 4.16 5.26
CA ALA A 92 1.70 3.13 6.26
C ALA A 92 1.54 3.71 7.68
N GLN A 93 2.18 4.84 8.00
CA GLN A 93 2.05 5.57 9.27
C GLN A 93 0.73 6.30 9.42
N ASP A 94 0.06 6.66 8.32
CA ASP A 94 -1.25 7.29 8.33
C ASP A 94 -2.09 6.84 7.11
N PRO A 95 -2.58 5.59 7.12
CA PRO A 95 -3.27 5.02 5.96
C PRO A 95 -4.64 5.67 5.72
N SER A 96 -5.19 6.37 6.72
CA SER A 96 -6.47 7.07 6.62
C SER A 96 -6.49 8.09 5.49
N THR A 97 -5.33 8.71 5.20
CA THR A 97 -5.15 9.64 4.07
C THR A 97 -5.43 9.00 2.72
N CYS A 98 -5.12 7.71 2.55
CA CYS A 98 -5.48 6.99 1.33
C CYS A 98 -6.91 6.46 1.36
N GLU A 99 -7.47 6.12 2.52
CA GLU A 99 -8.87 5.69 2.64
C GLU A 99 -9.87 6.79 2.26
N ILE A 100 -9.52 8.06 2.53
CA ILE A 100 -10.30 9.23 2.12
C ILE A 100 -9.79 9.89 0.84
N CYS A 101 -8.81 9.28 0.17
CA CYS A 101 -8.20 9.79 -1.06
C CYS A 101 -7.72 11.24 -1.01
N ALA A 102 -7.08 11.59 0.11
CA ALA A 102 -6.46 12.90 0.30
C ALA A 102 -5.16 13.08 -0.50
N TYR A 103 -4.54 11.99 -0.97
CA TYR A 103 -3.31 12.05 -1.77
C TYR A 103 -3.51 11.51 -3.19
N ALA A 104 -2.85 12.16 -4.15
CA ALA A 104 -2.84 11.74 -5.55
C ALA A 104 -2.20 10.36 -5.78
N ALA A 105 -1.42 9.88 -4.81
CA ALA A 105 -0.88 8.53 -4.82
C ALA A 105 -1.95 7.47 -4.56
N CYS A 106 -3.15 7.82 -4.08
CA CYS A 106 -4.18 6.84 -3.72
C CYS A 106 -5.24 6.75 -4.83
N ALA A 107 -5.65 5.54 -5.20
CA ALA A 107 -6.65 5.27 -6.23
C ALA A 107 -7.63 4.17 -5.77
N GLY A 108 -8.83 4.10 -6.36
CA GLY A 108 -9.84 3.09 -6.01
C GLY A 108 -10.91 3.60 -5.03
N CYS A 109 -10.87 4.88 -4.71
CA CYS A 109 -12.03 5.74 -4.59
C CYS A 109 -12.37 6.34 -5.99
#